data_AF-A0A960BKP1-F1
#
_entry.id   AF-A0A960BKP1-F1
#
_cell.length_a   1.000
_cell.length_b   1.000
_cell.length_c   1.000
_cell.angle_alpha   90.00
_cell.angle_beta   90.00
_cell.angle_gamma   90.00
#
_symmetry.space_group_name_H-M   'P 1'
#
loop_
_entity.id
_entity.type
_entity.pdbx_description
1 polymer ?
#
loop_
_entity_poly.entity_id
_entity_poly.type
_entity_poly.pdbx_seq_one_letter_code
_entity_poly.pdbx_strand_id
1 'polypeptide(L)' 'SAMALLFRSMKLAVEPAGAAATAALWGPLRARLRGKRVGVVVCGTNIDIATFAKLVEVAPAEEAVLDA' A
#
# COMPACT_ATOMS: atom_id res chain seq x y z
N SER A 1 4.26 -3.49 3.88
CA SER A 1 4.01 -3.06 2.48
C SER A 1 2.70 -2.29 2.37
N ALA A 2 2.41 -1.65 1.22
CA ALA A 2 1.08 -1.08 0.97
C ALA A 2 -0.03 -2.14 0.92
N MET A 3 0.29 -3.37 0.51
CA MET A 3 -0.62 -4.53 0.60
C MET A 3 -1.06 -4.76 2.05
N ALA A 4 -0.12 -4.72 3.00
CA ALA A 4 -0.41 -4.86 4.44
C ALA A 4 -1.38 -3.79 4.95
N LEU A 5 -1.17 -2.54 4.54
CA LEU A 5 -2.03 -1.43 4.95
C LEU A 5 -3.46 -1.64 4.46
N LEU A 6 -3.62 -1.98 3.18
CA LEU A 6 -4.93 -2.26 2.56
C LEU A 6 -5.62 -3.46 3.23
N PHE A 7 -4.88 -4.53 3.55
CA PHE A 7 -5.42 -5.70 4.21
C PHE A 7 -5.83 -5.39 5.66
N ARG A 8 -4.98 -4.74 6.46
CA ARG A 8 -5.28 -4.46 7.88
C ARG A 8 -6.47 -3.53 8.03
N SER A 9 -6.51 -2.46 7.24
CA SER A 9 -7.51 -1.38 7.35
C SER A 9 -8.82 -1.67 6.62
N MET A 10 -8.79 -2.39 5.51
CA MET A 10 -9.97 -2.58 4.63
C MET A 10 -10.26 -4.04 4.28
N LYS A 11 -9.45 -5.00 4.76
CA LYS A 11 -9.57 -6.44 4.46
C LYS A 11 -9.42 -6.78 2.96
N LEU A 12 -8.74 -5.92 2.21
CA LEU A 12 -8.47 -6.15 0.79
C LEU A 12 -7.18 -6.96 0.60
N ALA A 13 -7.31 -8.19 0.11
CA ALA A 13 -6.18 -9.06 -0.26
C ALA A 13 -5.75 -8.75 -1.71
N VAL A 14 -5.01 -7.65 -1.88
CA VAL A 14 -4.58 -7.18 -3.20
C VAL A 14 -3.26 -7.80 -3.63
N GLU A 15 -3.02 -7.83 -4.94
CA GLU A 15 -1.71 -8.10 -5.51
C GLU A 15 -0.80 -6.84 -5.47
N PRO A 16 0.52 -6.95 -5.73
CA PRO A 16 1.42 -5.80 -5.70
C PRO A 16 1.00 -4.64 -6.60
N ALA A 17 0.55 -4.92 -7.84
CA ALA A 17 0.08 -3.89 -8.77
C ALA A 17 -1.17 -3.16 -8.23
N GLY A 18 -2.11 -3.90 -7.62
CA GLY A 18 -3.29 -3.34 -6.96
C GLY A 18 -2.98 -2.45 -5.75
N ALA A 19 -1.79 -2.59 -5.15
CA ALA A 19 -1.32 -1.78 -4.03
C ALA A 19 -0.44 -0.59 -4.44
N ALA A 20 0.01 -0.52 -5.70
CA ALA A 20 1.05 0.42 -6.15
C ALA A 20 0.63 1.89 -5.97
N ALA A 21 -0.62 2.22 -6.29
CA ALA A 21 -1.13 3.58 -6.11
C ALA A 21 -1.16 3.99 -4.62
N THR A 22 -1.55 3.08 -3.72
CA THR A 22 -1.49 3.31 -2.27
C THR A 22 -0.05 3.47 -1.78
N ALA A 23 0.89 2.67 -2.31
CA ALA A 23 2.32 2.83 -2.01
C ALA A 23 2.83 4.22 -2.44
N ALA A 24 2.43 4.70 -3.62
CA ALA A 24 2.79 6.03 -4.10
C ALA A 24 2.23 7.14 -3.19
N LEU A 25 1.01 7.00 -2.68
CA LEU A 25 0.41 7.95 -1.74
C LEU A 25 1.17 8.05 -0.41
N TRP A 26 1.63 6.92 0.12
CA TRP A 26 2.40 6.88 1.37
C TRP A 26 3.89 7.19 1.20
N GLY A 27 4.42 7.06 -0.01
CA GLY A 27 5.81 7.36 -0.35
C GLY A 27 5.94 8.66 -1.18
N PRO A 28 6.37 8.57 -2.44
CA PRO A 28 6.83 9.72 -3.23
C PRO A 28 5.79 10.83 -3.44
N LEU A 29 4.49 10.53 -3.36
CA LEU A 29 3.44 11.53 -3.57
C LEU A 29 2.92 12.16 -2.27
N ARG A 30 3.37 11.69 -1.09
CA ARG A 30 2.83 12.10 0.20
C ARG A 30 2.85 13.61 0.41
N ALA A 31 4.00 14.25 0.17
CA ALA A 31 4.15 15.70 0.35
C ALA A 31 3.23 16.49 -0.60
N ARG A 32 3.18 16.08 -1.88
CA ARG A 32 2.39 16.75 -2.93
C ARG A 32 0.88 16.66 -2.69
N LEU A 33 0.43 15.57 -2.07
CA LEU A 33 -0.99 15.27 -1.85
C LEU A 33 -1.48 15.54 -0.43
N ARG A 34 -0.61 16.03 0.46
CA ARG A 34 -0.96 16.37 1.84
C ARG A 34 -2.14 17.34 1.89
N GLY A 35 -3.13 17.03 2.74
CA GLY A 35 -4.34 17.84 2.93
C GLY A 35 -5.37 17.74 1.80
N LYS A 36 -5.14 16.94 0.75
CA LYS A 36 -6.10 16.74 -0.34
C LYS A 36 -6.96 15.51 -0.10
N ARG A 37 -8.20 15.53 -0.59
CA ARG A 37 -9.04 14.33 -0.69
C ARG A 37 -8.60 13.56 -1.94
N VAL A 38 -8.08 12.35 -1.74
CA VAL A 38 -7.54 11.53 -2.83
C VAL A 38 -8.26 10.19 -2.85
N GLY A 39 -8.83 9.84 -4.00
CA GLY A 39 -9.35 8.49 -4.27
C GLY A 39 -8.28 7.63 -4.92
N VAL A 40 -8.24 6.34 -4.56
CA VAL A 40 -7.39 5.33 -5.19
C VAL A 40 -8.27 4.24 -5.77
N VAL A 41 -7.99 3.86 -7.02
CA VAL A 41 -8.59 2.67 -7.64
C VAL A 41 -7.70 1.47 -7.33
N VAL A 42 -8.25 0.51 -6.60
CA VAL A 42 -7.62 -0.80 -6.39
C VAL A 42 -8.05 -1.71 -7.54
N CYS A 43 -7.12 -1.99 -8.47
CA CYS A 43 -7.47 -2.59 -9.75
C CYS A 43 -7.52 -4.12 -9.76
N GLY A 44 -6.86 -4.81 -8.82
CA GLY A 44 -6.72 -6.26 -8.91
C GLY A 44 -6.27 -6.97 -7.63
N THR A 45 -6.62 -8.26 -7.57
CA THR A 45 -6.35 -9.21 -6.49
C THR A 45 -5.93 -10.57 -7.05
N ASN A 46 -5.33 -10.61 -8.25
CA ASN A 46 -4.99 -11.85 -8.95
C ASN A 46 -3.64 -12.39 -8.46
N ILE A 47 -3.63 -12.83 -7.21
CA ILE A 47 -2.46 -13.35 -6.50
C ILE A 47 -2.83 -14.62 -5.73
N ASP A 48 -1.95 -15.61 -5.74
CA ASP A 48 -2.13 -16.82 -4.93
C ASP A 48 -1.81 -16.57 -3.45
N ILE A 49 -2.34 -17.43 -2.58
CA ILE A 49 -2.24 -17.27 -1.12
C ILE A 49 -0.79 -17.33 -0.63
N ALA A 50 0.05 -18.21 -1.21
CA ALA A 50 1.43 -18.38 -0.77
C ALA A 50 2.26 -17.14 -1.12
N THR A 51 2.11 -16.62 -2.34
CA THR A 51 2.76 -15.37 -2.76
C THR A 51 2.23 -14.17 -1.96
N PHE A 52 0.93 -14.09 -1.71
CA PHE A 52 0.35 -13.03 -0.87
C PHE A 52 0.95 -13.04 0.54
N ALA A 53 0.95 -14.20 1.22
CA ALA A 53 1.49 -14.33 2.58
C ALA A 53 2.96 -13.91 2.65
N LYS A 54 3.77 -14.28 1.63
CA LYS A 54 5.17 -13.88 1.54
C LYS A 54 5.36 -12.36 1.39
N LEU A 55 4.50 -11.68 0.63
CA LEU A 55 4.68 -10.28 0.26
C LEU A 55 3.96 -9.29 1.18
N VAL A 56 2.88 -9.71 1.86
CA VAL A 56 2.09 -8.82 2.71
C VAL A 56 2.88 -8.34 3.93
N GLU A 57 3.76 -9.16 4.48
CA GLU A 57 4.56 -8.80 5.67
C GLU A 57 5.88 -8.09 5.35
N VAL A 58 6.25 -7.93 4.06
CA VAL A 58 7.47 -7.21 3.70
C VAL A 58 7.31 -5.74 4.10
N ALA A 59 7.95 -5.34 5.20
CA ALA A 59 8.09 -3.95 5.59
C ALA A 59 8.87 -3.21 4.48
N PRO A 60 8.48 -1.97 4.11
CA PRO A 60 9.45 -1.13 3.44
C PRO A 60 10.67 -0.95 4.37
N ALA A 61 11.88 -0.93 3.83
CA ALA A 61 13.04 -0.47 4.58
C ALA A 61 12.69 0.89 5.22
N GLU A 62 12.77 0.98 6.55
CA GLU A 62 12.56 2.20 7.35
C GLU A 62 13.57 3.27 6.88
N GLU A 63 13.22 4.54 6.65
CA GLU A 63 12.96 5.60 7.64
C GLU A 63 12.37 6.86 6.94
N ALA A 64 11.81 7.78 7.73
CA ALA A 64 11.21 9.08 7.36
C ALA A 64 9.68 9.12 7.13
N VAL A 65 8.89 8.65 8.11
CA VAL A 65 7.44 8.97 8.12
C VAL A 65 6.90 9.44 9.48
N LEU A 66 7.64 9.30 10.59
CA LEU A 66 7.12 9.62 11.92
C LEU A 66 7.50 10.98 12.52
N ASP A 67 8.34 11.79 11.88
CA ASP A 67 8.71 13.13 12.41
C ASP A 67 8.32 14.32 11.49
N ALA A 68 7.09 14.38 10.99
CA ALA A 68 6.59 15.56 10.26
C ALA A 68 5.08 15.79 10.39
#